data_AF-A0A421K9W9-F1
#
_entry.id   AF-A0A421K9W9-F1
#
_cell.length_a   1.000
_cell.length_b   1.000
_cell.length_c   1.000
_cell.angle_alpha   90.00
_cell.angle_beta   90.00
_cell.angle_gamma   90.00
#
_symmetry.space_group_name_H-M   'P 1'
#
loop_
_entity.id
_entity.type
_entity.pdbx_description
1 polymer ?
#
loop_
_entity_poly.entity_id
_entity_poly.type
_entity_poly.pdbx_seq_one_letter_code
_entity_poly.pdbx_strand_id
1 'polypeptide(L)'
;AQKQAYSVAGHIHGKASINNGYLGTSVLKLFDSTVATVGMNEKKLDMAGMKYNFVYIIPSDRVSLMPGVKPIHLKVLFHGVTGRILGAQAIGEGLVEKRIDVIATAMKFHAVIDDLKDLELAYAPHYGIPKDPVNIAGYVGGNVLSGELKQVPVTAVRDLVEANAFIIDVREENEHAQGRLLNAVNIPLTQFRDRLSDIPKDEDVYLHCRSGQRSYYMIRVLQSLGYDRVYNIAGGFLGICRYEYFKDVMEQRKAIVDRYG
;
A
#
# COMPACT_ATOMS: atom_id res chain seq x y z
N ALA A 1 -19.71 -2.27 22.61
CA ALA A 1 -20.95 -1.81 23.27
C ALA A 1 -22.21 -2.46 22.69
N GLN A 2 -22.81 -1.97 21.59
CA GLN A 2 -24.13 -2.45 21.12
C GLN A 2 -24.20 -3.96 20.83
N LYS A 3 -23.21 -4.53 20.11
CA LYS A 3 -23.14 -5.99 19.86
C LYS A 3 -23.04 -6.82 21.15
N GLN A 4 -22.37 -6.29 22.18
CA GLN A 4 -22.25 -6.95 23.49
C GLN A 4 -23.59 -6.89 24.23
N ALA A 5 -24.26 -5.74 24.23
CA ALA A 5 -25.57 -5.58 24.85
C ALA A 5 -26.59 -6.56 24.27
N TYR A 6 -26.61 -6.73 22.94
CA TYR A 6 -27.44 -7.74 22.27
C TYR A 6 -27.11 -9.17 22.74
N SER A 7 -25.82 -9.51 22.81
CA SER A 7 -25.38 -10.84 23.24
C SER A 7 -25.75 -11.12 24.71
N VAL A 8 -25.59 -10.12 25.59
CA VAL A 8 -25.97 -10.20 27.00
C VAL A 8 -27.47 -10.39 27.16
N ALA A 9 -28.29 -9.63 26.44
CA ALA A 9 -29.74 -9.80 26.45
C ALA A 9 -30.14 -11.23 26.02
N GLY A 10 -29.52 -11.77 24.97
CA GLY A 10 -29.72 -13.16 24.56
C GLY A 10 -29.32 -14.16 25.65
N HIS A 11 -28.17 -13.95 26.28
CA HIS A 11 -27.66 -14.82 27.33
C HIS A 11 -28.55 -14.85 28.58
N ILE A 12 -29.10 -13.69 28.99
CA ILE A 12 -30.07 -13.59 30.09
C ILE A 12 -31.32 -14.46 29.81
N HIS A 13 -31.70 -14.63 28.55
CA HIS A 13 -32.81 -15.48 28.12
C HIS A 13 -32.40 -16.92 27.74
N GLY A 14 -31.23 -17.38 28.19
CA GLY A 14 -30.75 -18.75 27.94
C GLY A 14 -30.32 -19.04 26.50
N LYS A 15 -30.17 -18.02 25.64
CA LYS A 15 -29.60 -18.19 24.29
C LYS A 15 -28.07 -18.28 24.39
N ALA A 16 -27.48 -19.25 23.70
CA ALA A 16 -26.03 -19.32 23.56
C ALA A 16 -25.49 -18.06 22.86
N SER A 17 -24.36 -17.52 23.35
CA SER A 17 -23.66 -16.41 22.71
C SER A 17 -22.20 -16.76 22.53
N ILE A 18 -21.67 -16.54 21.32
CA ILE A 18 -20.27 -16.75 20.99
C ILE A 18 -19.66 -15.38 20.72
N ASN A 19 -18.63 -15.02 21.49
CA ASN A 19 -17.90 -13.77 21.30
C ASN A 19 -16.52 -14.04 20.68
N ASN A 20 -16.42 -13.84 19.37
CA ASN A 20 -15.18 -14.00 18.59
C ASN A 20 -14.26 -12.75 18.67
N GLY A 21 -14.31 -12.02 19.79
CA GLY A 21 -13.56 -10.79 20.02
C GLY A 21 -13.98 -9.60 19.15
N TYR A 22 -13.24 -8.48 19.26
CA TYR A 22 -13.45 -7.27 18.46
C TYR A 22 -12.16 -6.88 17.77
N LEU A 23 -12.25 -6.51 16.49
CA LEU A 23 -11.08 -6.10 15.70
C LEU A 23 -10.70 -4.62 15.92
N GLY A 24 -11.59 -3.83 16.56
CA GLY A 24 -11.37 -2.39 16.73
C GLY A 24 -11.50 -1.59 15.44
N THR A 25 -12.41 -1.98 14.53
CA THR A 25 -12.72 -1.20 13.33
C THR A 25 -13.23 0.19 13.71
N SER A 26 -12.64 1.23 13.13
CA SER A 26 -13.06 2.62 13.34
C SER A 26 -12.90 3.46 12.08
N VAL A 27 -13.68 4.53 11.99
CA VAL A 27 -13.66 5.49 10.89
C VAL A 27 -13.86 6.90 11.44
N LEU A 28 -13.17 7.88 10.84
CA LEU A 28 -13.22 9.29 11.19
C LEU A 28 -13.27 10.13 9.90
N LYS A 29 -14.17 11.11 9.85
CA LYS A 29 -14.16 12.18 8.84
C LYS A 29 -13.22 13.28 9.33
N LEU A 30 -12.21 13.60 8.51
CA LEU A 30 -11.22 14.64 8.77
C LEU A 30 -11.23 15.63 7.61
N PHE A 31 -11.94 16.75 7.80
CA PHE A 31 -12.26 17.68 6.71
C PHE A 31 -12.86 16.92 5.51
N ASP A 32 -12.26 17.03 4.33
CA ASP A 32 -12.71 16.34 3.13
C ASP A 32 -12.26 14.87 3.07
N SER A 33 -11.31 14.45 3.90
CA SER A 33 -10.77 13.09 3.92
C SER A 33 -11.51 12.16 4.87
N THR A 34 -11.58 10.89 4.53
CA THR A 34 -11.98 9.80 5.41
C THR A 34 -10.73 9.03 5.86
N VAL A 35 -10.64 8.73 7.15
CA VAL A 35 -9.58 7.90 7.74
C VAL A 35 -10.26 6.68 8.37
N ALA A 36 -9.84 5.48 8.03
CA ALA A 36 -10.40 4.26 8.59
C ALA A 36 -9.32 3.24 8.93
N THR A 37 -9.55 2.43 9.95
CA THR A 37 -8.62 1.40 10.41
C THR A 37 -9.35 0.18 10.96
N VAL A 38 -8.69 -0.98 10.90
CA VAL A 38 -9.11 -2.21 11.56
C VAL A 38 -7.87 -2.98 12.03
N GLY A 39 -7.94 -3.64 13.19
CA GLY A 39 -6.89 -4.52 13.68
C GLY A 39 -5.69 -3.79 14.29
N MET A 40 -4.51 -4.41 14.14
CA MET A 40 -3.26 -3.88 14.67
C MET A 40 -2.58 -2.93 13.69
N ASN A 41 -1.76 -2.02 14.22
CA ASN A 41 -0.81 -1.21 13.45
C ASN A 41 0.62 -1.70 13.72
N GLU A 42 1.59 -1.19 12.96
CA GLU A 42 3.01 -1.58 13.09
C GLU A 42 3.52 -1.45 14.53
N LYS A 43 3.30 -0.29 15.18
CA LYS A 43 3.71 -0.08 16.58
C LYS A 43 3.21 -1.18 17.53
N LYS A 44 1.94 -1.59 17.41
CA LYS A 44 1.36 -2.66 18.23
C LYS A 44 1.95 -4.03 17.90
N LEU A 45 2.25 -4.29 16.63
CA LEU A 45 2.88 -5.53 16.18
C LEU A 45 4.33 -5.62 16.65
N ASP A 46 5.08 -4.53 16.55
CA ASP A 46 6.46 -4.40 17.03
C ASP A 46 6.51 -4.63 18.54
N MET A 47 5.63 -3.98 19.31
CA MET A 47 5.51 -4.18 20.76
C MET A 47 5.14 -5.63 21.13
N ALA A 48 4.40 -6.32 20.26
CA ALA A 48 4.03 -7.72 20.46
C ALA A 48 5.10 -8.71 19.97
N GLY A 49 6.23 -8.24 19.42
CA GLY A 49 7.26 -9.10 18.83
C GLY A 49 6.77 -9.92 17.63
N MET A 50 5.69 -9.49 16.97
CA MET A 50 5.04 -10.24 15.90
C MET A 50 5.74 -9.94 14.57
N LYS A 51 6.12 -10.97 13.83
CA LYS A 51 6.68 -10.79 12.48
C LYS A 51 5.57 -10.53 11.47
N TYR A 52 5.65 -9.42 10.77
CA TYR A 52 4.67 -9.04 9.75
C TYR A 52 5.35 -8.52 8.48
N ASN A 53 4.61 -8.58 7.40
CA ASN A 53 4.85 -7.84 6.16
C ASN A 53 3.73 -6.83 5.96
N PHE A 54 3.91 -5.93 5.01
CA PHE A 54 2.94 -4.90 4.68
C PHE A 54 2.67 -4.82 3.19
N VAL A 55 1.51 -4.29 2.83
CA VAL A 55 1.21 -3.75 1.52
C VAL A 55 0.97 -2.26 1.69
N TYR A 56 1.53 -1.42 0.83
CA TYR A 56 1.17 -0.01 0.74
C TYR A 56 0.95 0.39 -0.72
N ILE A 57 -0.31 0.65 -1.06
CA ILE A 57 -0.75 0.98 -2.42
C ILE A 57 -1.58 2.26 -2.41
N ILE A 58 -1.57 2.97 -3.54
CA ILE A 58 -2.34 4.21 -3.73
C ILE A 58 -3.17 4.12 -5.03
N PRO A 59 -4.16 3.22 -5.11
CA PRO A 59 -5.07 3.14 -6.25
C PRO A 59 -6.07 4.30 -6.26
N SER A 60 -6.70 4.51 -7.41
CA SER A 60 -7.88 5.37 -7.52
C SER A 60 -9.10 4.72 -6.87
N ASP A 61 -10.00 5.54 -6.33
CA ASP A 61 -11.26 5.08 -5.73
C ASP A 61 -12.24 4.51 -6.76
N ARG A 62 -12.20 5.05 -7.99
CA ARG A 62 -13.02 4.73 -9.16
C ARG A 62 -12.22 4.78 -10.47
N VAL A 63 -12.80 4.31 -11.58
CA VAL A 63 -12.14 4.34 -12.90
C VAL A 63 -11.84 5.78 -13.35
N SER A 64 -10.70 5.97 -14.01
CA SER A 64 -10.13 7.30 -14.31
C SER A 64 -11.02 8.21 -15.17
N LEU A 65 -11.91 7.63 -15.99
CA LEU A 65 -12.84 8.39 -16.83
C LEU A 65 -14.02 9.00 -16.06
N MET A 66 -14.19 8.66 -14.78
CA MET A 66 -15.27 9.20 -13.96
C MET A 66 -14.89 10.56 -13.36
N PRO A 67 -15.86 11.47 -13.18
CA PRO A 67 -15.60 12.73 -12.48
C PRO A 67 -15.27 12.48 -11.01
N GLY A 68 -14.37 13.32 -10.48
CA GLY A 68 -14.03 13.33 -9.05
C GLY A 68 -13.26 12.10 -8.58
N VAL A 69 -12.48 11.45 -9.45
CA VAL A 69 -11.58 10.36 -9.05
C VAL A 69 -10.58 10.87 -8.01
N LYS A 70 -10.46 10.14 -6.90
CA LYS A 70 -9.53 10.45 -5.81
C LYS A 70 -8.65 9.25 -5.49
N PRO A 71 -7.37 9.46 -5.11
CA PRO A 71 -6.52 8.38 -4.64
C PRO A 71 -6.97 7.89 -3.25
N ILE A 72 -6.76 6.62 -2.97
CA ILE A 72 -6.92 6.01 -1.65
C ILE A 72 -5.57 5.44 -1.26
N HIS A 73 -5.00 5.92 -0.16
CA HIS A 73 -3.85 5.30 0.46
C HIS A 73 -4.37 4.11 1.27
N LEU A 74 -3.98 2.89 0.89
CA LEU A 74 -4.35 1.66 1.59
C LEU A 74 -3.10 0.94 2.05
N LYS A 75 -3.01 0.71 3.36
CA LYS A 75 -1.99 -0.10 4.02
C LYS A 75 -2.63 -1.34 4.63
N VAL A 76 -2.10 -2.53 4.33
CA VAL A 76 -2.54 -3.81 4.90
C VAL A 76 -1.35 -4.48 5.56
N LEU A 77 -1.52 -4.95 6.78
CA LEU A 77 -0.50 -5.66 7.57
C LEU A 77 -0.91 -7.12 7.66
N PHE A 78 0.04 -8.02 7.42
CA PHE A 78 -0.22 -9.46 7.42
C PHE A 78 0.96 -10.23 7.98
N HIS A 79 0.71 -11.40 8.55
CA HIS A 79 1.74 -12.23 9.15
C HIS A 79 2.73 -12.70 8.08
N GLY A 80 4.04 -12.54 8.31
CA GLY A 80 5.08 -12.75 7.30
C GLY A 80 5.34 -14.20 6.88
N VAL A 81 4.50 -15.15 7.32
CA VAL A 81 4.64 -16.60 7.04
C VAL A 81 3.28 -17.17 6.68
N THR A 82 2.29 -17.00 7.55
CA THR A 82 0.95 -17.55 7.34
C THR A 82 0.09 -16.70 6.39
N GLY A 83 0.48 -15.46 6.09
CA GLY A 83 -0.32 -14.54 5.30
C GLY A 83 -1.55 -13.99 6.03
N ARG A 84 -1.82 -14.40 7.28
CA ARG A 84 -3.01 -13.97 8.03
C ARG A 84 -3.06 -12.44 8.15
N ILE A 85 -4.20 -11.84 7.83
CA ILE A 85 -4.36 -10.38 7.91
C ILE A 85 -4.40 -9.96 9.38
N LEU A 86 -3.56 -8.99 9.74
CA LEU A 86 -3.35 -8.50 11.11
C LEU A 86 -4.00 -7.12 11.33
N GLY A 87 -4.11 -6.32 10.27
CA GLY A 87 -4.77 -5.04 10.31
C GLY A 87 -4.71 -4.30 8.99
N ALA A 88 -5.47 -3.22 8.88
CA ALA A 88 -5.43 -2.32 7.74
C ALA A 88 -5.72 -0.88 8.16
N GLN A 89 -5.21 0.04 7.36
CA GLN A 89 -5.36 1.48 7.50
C GLN A 89 -5.60 2.07 6.13
N ALA A 90 -6.56 2.99 6.02
CA ALA A 90 -6.82 3.68 4.78
C ALA A 90 -7.14 5.15 5.01
N ILE A 91 -6.69 6.01 4.09
CA ILE A 91 -6.99 7.43 4.08
C ILE A 91 -7.16 7.94 2.64
N GLY A 92 -8.10 8.87 2.45
CA GLY A 92 -8.33 9.54 1.17
C GLY A 92 -9.67 10.27 1.14
N GLU A 93 -9.90 11.02 0.07
CA GLU A 93 -11.18 11.74 -0.16
C GLU A 93 -12.22 10.86 -0.89
N GLY A 94 -11.84 9.65 -1.31
CA GLY A 94 -12.70 8.70 -2.01
C GLY A 94 -13.41 7.70 -1.08
N LEU A 95 -13.79 6.56 -1.67
CA LEU A 95 -14.50 5.46 -1.00
C LEU A 95 -13.57 4.65 -0.07
N VAL A 96 -13.20 5.20 1.08
CA VAL A 96 -12.20 4.63 2.01
C VAL A 96 -12.80 3.55 2.91
N GLU A 97 -13.92 3.86 3.57
CA GLU A 97 -14.60 3.01 4.55
C GLU A 97 -14.98 1.66 3.94
N LYS A 98 -15.45 1.65 2.68
CA LYS A 98 -15.75 0.42 1.92
C LYS A 98 -14.60 -0.59 1.96
N ARG A 99 -13.34 -0.13 1.83
CA ARG A 99 -12.17 -1.00 1.77
C ARG A 99 -11.87 -1.58 3.14
N ILE A 100 -12.02 -0.78 4.20
CA ILE A 100 -11.82 -1.24 5.58
C ILE A 100 -12.94 -2.20 6.02
N ASP A 101 -14.18 -2.00 5.61
CA ASP A 101 -15.29 -2.92 5.95
C ASP A 101 -15.11 -4.29 5.29
N VAL A 102 -14.66 -4.34 4.03
CA VAL A 102 -14.34 -5.59 3.34
C VAL A 102 -13.19 -6.32 4.05
N ILE A 103 -12.09 -5.62 4.36
CA ILE A 103 -10.94 -6.22 5.04
C ILE A 103 -11.31 -6.66 6.47
N ALA A 104 -12.09 -5.86 7.20
CA ALA A 104 -12.58 -6.21 8.54
C ALA A 104 -13.43 -7.49 8.50
N THR A 105 -14.25 -7.64 7.46
CA THR A 105 -15.05 -8.85 7.23
C THR A 105 -14.14 -10.05 6.94
N ALA A 106 -13.19 -9.92 6.02
CA ALA A 106 -12.21 -10.97 5.71
C ALA A 106 -11.43 -11.42 6.96
N MET A 107 -10.96 -10.48 7.77
CA MET A 107 -10.27 -10.75 9.04
C MET A 107 -11.15 -11.53 10.03
N LYS A 108 -12.46 -11.25 10.07
CA LYS A 108 -13.40 -11.98 10.94
C LYS A 108 -13.57 -13.44 10.54
N PHE A 109 -13.40 -13.75 9.26
CA PHE A 109 -13.37 -15.12 8.74
C PHE A 109 -11.95 -15.70 8.65
N HIS A 110 -10.97 -15.06 9.29
CA HIS A 110 -9.58 -15.52 9.36
C HIS A 110 -8.89 -15.66 8.00
N ALA A 111 -9.32 -14.86 7.03
CA ALA A 111 -8.71 -14.81 5.71
C ALA A 111 -7.21 -14.47 5.78
N VAL A 112 -6.47 -15.02 4.83
CA VAL A 112 -5.10 -14.66 4.52
C VAL A 112 -5.07 -13.62 3.40
N ILE A 113 -3.91 -13.00 3.20
CA ILE A 113 -3.71 -11.94 2.21
C ILE A 113 -4.06 -12.40 0.79
N ASP A 114 -3.85 -13.68 0.48
CA ASP A 114 -4.13 -14.25 -0.84
C ASP A 114 -5.62 -14.31 -1.15
N ASP A 115 -6.46 -14.58 -0.14
CA ASP A 115 -7.91 -14.67 -0.29
C ASP A 115 -8.51 -13.35 -0.81
N LEU A 116 -7.85 -12.21 -0.54
CA LEU A 116 -8.29 -10.91 -1.02
C LEU A 116 -8.30 -10.80 -2.55
N LYS A 117 -7.47 -11.60 -3.24
CA LYS A 117 -7.39 -11.60 -4.72
C LYS A 117 -8.68 -12.10 -5.36
N ASP A 118 -9.35 -13.04 -4.71
CA ASP A 118 -10.50 -13.79 -5.23
C ASP A 118 -11.85 -13.19 -4.82
N LEU A 119 -11.85 -12.12 -4.01
CA LEU A 119 -13.09 -11.45 -3.61
C LEU A 119 -13.80 -10.84 -4.84
N GLU A 120 -14.97 -11.37 -5.16
CA GLU A 120 -15.90 -10.80 -6.13
C GLU A 120 -16.69 -9.64 -5.51
N LEU A 121 -16.23 -8.41 -5.76
CA LEU A 121 -16.83 -7.20 -5.20
C LEU A 121 -17.70 -6.49 -6.23
N ALA A 122 -18.81 -5.91 -5.77
CA ALA A 122 -19.72 -5.17 -6.64
C ALA A 122 -19.00 -4.01 -7.36
N TYR A 123 -19.14 -3.99 -8.68
CA TYR A 123 -18.48 -3.02 -9.55
C TYR A 123 -19.45 -2.35 -10.52
N ALA A 124 -19.36 -1.02 -10.57
CA ALA A 124 -19.75 -0.19 -11.70
C ALA A 124 -18.86 1.07 -11.69
N PRO A 125 -18.70 1.78 -12.81
CA PRO A 125 -17.72 2.88 -12.95
C PRO A 125 -17.74 3.91 -11.81
N HIS A 126 -18.91 4.28 -11.30
CA HIS A 126 -19.06 5.26 -10.21
C HIS A 126 -18.62 4.77 -8.82
N TYR A 127 -18.50 3.45 -8.62
CA TYR A 127 -18.33 2.83 -7.30
C TYR A 127 -16.99 2.12 -7.11
N GLY A 128 -16.17 2.02 -8.16
CA GLY A 128 -14.93 1.28 -8.08
C GLY A 128 -14.16 1.21 -9.38
N ILE A 129 -13.17 0.34 -9.37
CA ILE A 129 -12.38 -0.11 -10.52
C ILE A 129 -12.57 -1.63 -10.65
N PRO A 130 -12.35 -2.23 -11.84
CA PRO A 130 -12.60 -3.66 -12.05
C PRO A 130 -11.85 -4.59 -11.10
N LYS A 131 -10.64 -4.19 -10.68
CA LYS A 131 -9.89 -4.85 -9.60
C LYS A 131 -9.90 -3.90 -8.41
N ASP A 132 -10.78 -4.11 -7.44
CA ASP A 132 -10.90 -3.20 -6.30
C ASP A 132 -9.53 -3.06 -5.58
N PRO A 133 -9.24 -1.91 -4.96
CA PRO A 133 -8.10 -1.75 -4.06
C PRO A 133 -7.86 -2.91 -3.09
N VAL A 134 -8.90 -3.59 -2.60
CA VAL A 134 -8.74 -4.80 -1.78
C VAL A 134 -8.12 -5.95 -2.59
N ASN A 135 -8.57 -6.21 -3.82
CA ASN A 135 -7.97 -7.22 -4.69
C ASN A 135 -6.52 -6.86 -5.04
N ILE A 136 -6.24 -5.58 -5.33
CA ILE A 136 -4.88 -5.09 -5.58
C ILE A 136 -3.98 -5.35 -4.36
N ALA A 137 -4.50 -5.12 -3.15
CA ALA A 137 -3.75 -5.43 -1.94
C ALA A 137 -3.46 -6.93 -1.82
N GLY A 138 -4.41 -7.80 -2.18
CA GLY A 138 -4.19 -9.24 -2.26
C GLY A 138 -3.11 -9.63 -3.27
N TYR A 139 -3.12 -9.05 -4.47
CA TYR A 139 -2.11 -9.32 -5.50
C TYR A 139 -0.71 -8.93 -5.03
N VAL A 140 -0.56 -7.71 -4.52
CA VAL A 140 0.73 -7.21 -4.02
C VAL A 140 1.19 -8.02 -2.81
N GLY A 141 0.30 -8.25 -1.85
CA GLY A 141 0.62 -8.97 -0.62
C GLY A 141 0.99 -10.43 -0.85
N GLY A 142 0.31 -11.11 -1.78
CA GLY A 142 0.67 -12.46 -2.20
C GLY A 142 2.06 -12.53 -2.82
N ASN A 143 2.42 -11.57 -3.69
CA ASN A 143 3.78 -11.49 -4.28
C ASN A 143 4.86 -11.20 -3.23
N VAL A 144 4.55 -10.38 -2.22
CA VAL A 144 5.46 -10.13 -1.09
C VAL A 144 5.61 -11.38 -0.24
N LEU A 145 4.51 -12.09 0.04
CA LEU A 145 4.52 -13.32 0.85
C LEU A 145 5.29 -14.46 0.17
N SER A 146 5.18 -14.61 -1.15
CA SER A 146 5.92 -15.62 -1.92
C SER A 146 7.39 -15.25 -2.15
N GLY A 147 7.80 -14.02 -1.85
CA GLY A 147 9.14 -13.51 -2.11
C GLY A 147 9.38 -13.07 -3.55
N GLU A 148 8.36 -13.13 -4.43
CA GLU A 148 8.44 -12.64 -5.81
C GLU A 148 8.61 -11.11 -5.89
N LEU A 149 8.10 -10.38 -4.91
CA LEU A 149 8.22 -8.93 -4.82
C LEU A 149 9.00 -8.52 -3.57
N LYS A 150 10.23 -8.06 -3.77
CA LYS A 150 10.98 -7.33 -2.73
C LYS A 150 10.58 -5.86 -2.75
N GLN A 151 10.37 -5.27 -1.58
CA GLN A 151 9.96 -3.87 -1.47
C GLN A 151 10.55 -3.20 -0.23
N VAL A 152 10.62 -1.88 -0.29
CA VAL A 152 11.01 -1.01 0.82
C VAL A 152 9.90 0.00 1.14
N PRO A 153 9.73 0.39 2.41
CA PRO A 153 8.75 1.39 2.79
C PRO A 153 9.22 2.80 2.39
N VAL A 154 8.27 3.74 2.26
CA VAL A 154 8.58 5.16 2.02
C VAL A 154 9.49 5.76 3.10
N THR A 155 9.45 5.21 4.32
CA THR A 155 10.27 5.66 5.45
C THR A 155 11.76 5.40 5.26
N ALA A 156 12.14 4.46 4.38
CA ALA A 156 13.54 4.16 4.09
C ALA A 156 14.11 5.05 2.97
N VAL A 157 13.26 5.80 2.25
CA VAL A 157 13.67 6.48 1.01
C VAL A 157 14.70 7.56 1.28
N ARG A 158 14.57 8.31 2.38
CA ARG A 158 15.59 9.31 2.72
C ARG A 158 16.98 8.71 2.88
N ASP A 159 17.11 7.65 3.65
CA ASP A 159 18.39 6.99 3.87
C ASP A 159 18.99 6.50 2.54
N LEU A 160 18.14 5.99 1.63
CA LEU A 160 18.56 5.60 0.28
C LEU A 160 19.06 6.80 -0.55
N VAL A 161 18.39 7.95 -0.48
CA VAL A 161 18.83 9.17 -1.18
C VAL A 161 20.15 9.67 -0.61
N GLU A 162 20.26 9.76 0.70
CA GLU A 162 21.45 10.28 1.40
C GLU A 162 22.66 9.36 1.25
N ALA A 163 22.44 8.04 1.16
CA ALA A 163 23.46 7.05 0.81
C ALA A 163 23.79 7.01 -0.70
N ASN A 164 23.14 7.84 -1.52
CA ASN A 164 23.28 7.86 -2.97
C ASN A 164 23.04 6.49 -3.62
N ALA A 165 22.03 5.75 -3.15
CA ALA A 165 21.64 4.48 -3.72
C ALA A 165 21.11 4.63 -5.16
N PHE A 166 21.19 3.55 -5.95
CA PHE A 166 20.69 3.55 -7.32
C PHE A 166 19.16 3.50 -7.37
N ILE A 167 18.53 4.66 -7.52
CA ILE A 167 17.07 4.81 -7.59
C ILE A 167 16.63 5.08 -9.03
N ILE A 168 15.71 4.28 -9.55
CA ILE A 168 15.09 4.48 -10.86
C ILE A 168 13.68 5.04 -10.68
N ASP A 169 13.44 6.18 -11.30
CA ASP A 169 12.10 6.70 -11.54
C ASP A 169 11.60 6.20 -12.89
N VAL A 170 10.62 5.29 -12.87
CA VAL A 170 10.08 4.67 -14.09
C VAL A 170 8.92 5.44 -14.71
N ARG A 171 8.60 6.63 -14.18
CA ARG A 171 7.59 7.52 -14.78
C ARG A 171 8.10 8.07 -16.12
N GLU A 172 7.16 8.55 -16.93
CA GLU A 172 7.51 9.22 -18.17
C GLU A 172 8.18 10.58 -17.87
N GLU A 173 8.97 11.09 -18.81
CA GLU A 173 9.81 12.28 -18.63
C GLU A 173 9.02 13.51 -18.17
N ASN A 174 7.78 13.67 -18.65
CA ASN A 174 6.90 14.77 -18.26
C ASN A 174 6.48 14.70 -16.78
N GLU A 175 6.20 13.51 -16.25
CA GLU A 175 5.89 13.30 -14.83
C GLU A 175 7.14 13.49 -13.97
N HIS A 176 8.31 13.01 -14.43
CA HIS A 176 9.59 13.19 -13.76
C HIS A 176 9.97 14.67 -13.67
N ALA A 177 9.74 15.42 -14.76
CA ALA A 177 9.97 16.86 -14.79
C ALA A 177 9.07 17.62 -13.81
N GLN A 178 7.85 17.16 -13.52
CA GLN A 178 6.92 17.81 -12.58
C GLN A 178 7.32 17.67 -11.11
N GLY A 179 8.14 16.67 -10.80
CA GLY A 179 8.72 16.47 -9.48
C GLY A 179 9.37 15.10 -9.39
N ARG A 180 10.52 14.98 -8.74
CA ARG A 180 11.41 13.82 -8.67
C ARG A 180 12.24 13.80 -7.40
N LEU A 181 12.72 12.61 -7.03
CA LEU A 181 13.82 12.47 -6.08
C LEU A 181 15.11 13.03 -6.70
N LEU A 182 15.91 13.72 -5.89
CA LEU A 182 17.08 14.46 -6.38
C LEU A 182 18.16 13.55 -7.00
N ASN A 183 18.33 12.33 -6.51
CA ASN A 183 19.30 11.36 -7.00
C ASN A 183 18.70 10.28 -7.91
N ALA A 184 17.39 10.35 -8.26
CA ALA A 184 16.77 9.32 -9.07
C ALA A 184 17.12 9.48 -10.56
N VAL A 185 17.48 8.37 -11.19
CA VAL A 185 17.70 8.25 -12.64
C VAL A 185 16.36 7.97 -13.31
N ASN A 186 15.97 8.80 -14.28
CA ASN A 186 14.74 8.56 -15.02
C ASN A 186 14.98 7.53 -16.14
N ILE A 187 14.31 6.38 -16.03
CA ILE A 187 14.26 5.35 -17.07
C ILE A 187 12.79 5.00 -17.28
N PRO A 188 12.08 5.70 -18.19
CA PRO A 188 10.66 5.48 -18.41
C PRO A 188 10.31 4.03 -18.72
N LEU A 189 9.15 3.57 -18.23
CA LEU A 189 8.67 2.21 -18.47
C LEU A 189 8.51 1.88 -19.97
N THR A 190 8.29 2.89 -20.81
CA THR A 190 8.22 2.74 -22.27
C THR A 190 9.58 2.50 -22.92
N GLN A 191 10.67 2.98 -22.31
CA GLN A 191 12.01 3.01 -22.89
C GLN A 191 12.99 2.00 -22.25
N PHE A 192 12.69 1.46 -21.07
CA PHE A 192 13.69 0.73 -20.26
C PHE A 192 14.29 -0.51 -20.95
N ARG A 193 13.58 -1.14 -21.88
CA ARG A 193 14.10 -2.32 -22.59
C ARG A 193 15.30 -1.99 -23.47
N ASP A 194 15.33 -0.79 -24.03
CA ASP A 194 16.45 -0.28 -24.83
C ASP A 194 17.57 0.29 -23.96
N ARG A 195 17.31 0.44 -22.65
CA ARG A 195 18.21 1.03 -21.66
C ARG A 195 18.63 0.04 -20.56
N LEU A 196 18.56 -1.25 -20.85
CA LEU A 196 18.96 -2.30 -19.88
C LEU A 196 20.43 -2.18 -19.45
N SER A 197 21.30 -1.67 -20.32
CA SER A 197 22.71 -1.39 -20.00
C SER A 197 22.90 -0.34 -18.92
N ASP A 198 21.93 0.54 -18.72
CA ASP A 198 21.99 1.62 -17.72
C ASP A 198 21.61 1.11 -16.33
N ILE A 199 21.08 -0.11 -16.23
CA ILE A 199 20.61 -0.71 -14.97
C ILE A 199 21.67 -1.70 -14.49
N PRO A 200 22.31 -1.46 -13.35
CA PRO A 200 23.35 -2.33 -12.82
C PRO A 200 22.75 -3.65 -12.31
N LYS A 201 23.50 -4.74 -12.43
CA LYS A 201 23.09 -6.10 -11.99
C LYS A 201 23.73 -6.50 -10.66
N ASP A 202 24.82 -5.84 -10.29
CA ASP A 202 25.72 -6.19 -9.20
C ASP A 202 25.49 -5.34 -7.94
N GLU A 203 24.57 -4.37 -7.95
CA GLU A 203 24.15 -3.57 -6.80
C GLU A 203 22.63 -3.59 -6.57
N ASP A 204 22.17 -3.01 -5.46
CA ASP A 204 20.75 -2.89 -5.17
C ASP A 204 20.11 -1.75 -5.97
N VAL A 205 19.05 -2.06 -6.72
CA VAL A 205 18.32 -1.12 -7.57
C VAL A 205 16.92 -0.91 -6.99
N TYR A 206 16.58 0.34 -6.70
CA TYR A 206 15.29 0.71 -6.12
C TYR A 206 14.42 1.40 -7.16
N LEU A 207 13.24 0.87 -7.44
CA LEU A 207 12.36 1.38 -8.48
C LEU A 207 11.11 1.99 -7.86
N HIS A 208 10.72 3.16 -8.36
CA HIS A 208 9.41 3.73 -8.08
C HIS A 208 8.75 4.25 -9.35
N CYS A 209 7.43 4.30 -9.33
CA CYS A 209 6.64 5.07 -10.29
C CYS A 209 5.79 6.08 -9.54
N ARG A 210 4.64 6.48 -10.08
CA ARG A 210 3.67 7.34 -9.38
C ARG A 210 3.07 6.67 -8.13
N SER A 211 2.60 5.43 -8.23
CA SER A 211 1.84 4.73 -7.16
C SER A 211 2.29 3.29 -6.87
N GLY A 212 3.34 2.80 -7.54
CA GLY A 212 3.94 1.47 -7.33
C GLY A 212 3.63 0.41 -8.41
N GLN A 213 2.65 0.61 -9.30
CA GLN A 213 2.24 -0.40 -10.28
C GLN A 213 3.23 -0.54 -11.46
N ARG A 214 3.61 0.56 -12.10
CA ARG A 214 4.55 0.55 -13.25
C ARG A 214 5.94 0.03 -12.86
N SER A 215 6.43 0.38 -11.67
CA SER A 215 7.70 -0.11 -11.15
C SER A 215 7.65 -1.62 -10.88
N TYR A 216 6.53 -2.15 -10.38
CA TYR A 216 6.31 -3.59 -10.27
C TYR A 216 6.43 -4.29 -11.64
N TYR A 217 5.84 -3.75 -12.71
CA TYR A 217 5.98 -4.36 -14.05
C TYR A 217 7.43 -4.40 -14.54
N MET A 218 8.17 -3.30 -14.34
CA MET A 218 9.59 -3.28 -14.69
C MET A 218 10.37 -4.31 -13.86
N ILE A 219 10.13 -4.39 -12.55
CA ILE A 219 10.75 -5.37 -11.65
C ILE A 219 10.54 -6.80 -12.16
N ARG A 220 9.32 -7.17 -12.56
CA ARG A 220 9.04 -8.52 -13.07
C ARG A 220 9.84 -8.85 -14.34
N VAL A 221 10.01 -7.87 -15.23
CA VAL A 221 10.82 -8.05 -16.44
C VAL A 221 12.30 -8.15 -16.07
N LEU A 222 12.80 -7.27 -15.21
CA LEU A 222 14.19 -7.30 -14.74
C LEU A 222 14.53 -8.63 -14.05
N GLN A 223 13.66 -9.13 -13.17
CA GLN A 223 13.82 -10.44 -12.54
C GLN A 223 13.92 -11.57 -13.57
N SER A 224 13.09 -11.57 -14.63
CA SER A 224 13.21 -12.57 -15.71
C SER A 224 14.51 -12.47 -16.53
N LEU A 225 15.20 -11.33 -16.45
CA LEU A 225 16.49 -11.07 -17.09
C LEU A 225 17.68 -11.27 -16.13
N GLY A 226 17.42 -11.83 -14.94
CA GLY A 226 18.44 -12.16 -13.93
C GLY A 226 18.86 -11.00 -13.04
N TYR A 227 18.01 -9.97 -12.88
CA TYR A 227 18.22 -8.94 -11.87
C TYR A 227 17.57 -9.38 -10.54
N ASP A 228 18.38 -9.88 -9.60
CA ASP A 228 17.88 -10.40 -8.32
C ASP A 228 17.75 -9.33 -7.22
N ARG A 229 18.44 -8.20 -7.39
CA ARG A 229 18.58 -7.12 -6.41
C ARG A 229 17.73 -5.89 -6.76
N VAL A 230 16.50 -6.13 -7.20
CA VAL A 230 15.54 -5.07 -7.54
C VAL A 230 14.45 -4.96 -6.47
N TYR A 231 14.16 -3.74 -6.02
CA TYR A 231 13.23 -3.47 -4.92
C TYR A 231 12.21 -2.43 -5.34
N ASN A 232 10.94 -2.67 -5.07
CA ASN A 232 9.89 -1.68 -5.28
C ASN A 232 9.83 -0.71 -4.10
N ILE A 233 9.76 0.59 -4.34
CA ILE A 233 9.41 1.54 -3.29
C ILE A 233 7.88 1.56 -3.15
N ALA A 234 7.38 0.95 -2.08
CA ALA A 234 5.94 0.83 -1.85
C ALA A 234 5.28 2.21 -1.70
N GLY A 235 4.10 2.40 -2.28
CA GLY A 235 3.43 3.71 -2.37
C GLY A 235 3.95 4.64 -3.47
N GLY A 236 5.11 4.36 -4.08
CA GLY A 236 5.69 5.17 -5.15
C GLY A 236 5.88 6.65 -4.79
N PHE A 237 6.00 7.49 -5.80
CA PHE A 237 6.26 8.93 -5.65
C PHE A 237 5.17 9.65 -4.83
N LEU A 238 3.89 9.28 -4.99
CA LEU A 238 2.81 9.85 -4.18
C LEU A 238 3.00 9.59 -2.68
N GLY A 239 3.37 8.35 -2.32
CA GLY A 239 3.65 8.00 -0.93
C GLY A 239 4.86 8.74 -0.38
N ILE A 240 5.92 8.83 -1.17
CA ILE A 240 7.16 9.54 -0.85
C ILE A 240 6.87 11.02 -0.58
N CYS A 241 6.18 11.71 -1.50
CA CYS A 241 5.88 13.13 -1.37
C CYS A 241 5.07 13.43 -0.10
N ARG A 242 4.04 12.62 0.21
CA ARG A 242 3.24 12.82 1.42
C ARG A 242 4.06 12.64 2.70
N TYR A 243 4.92 11.62 2.73
CA TYR A 243 5.75 11.34 3.89
C TYR A 243 6.84 12.40 4.08
N GLU A 244 7.64 12.65 3.05
CA GLU A 244 8.77 13.59 3.12
C GLU A 244 8.30 15.03 3.31
N TYR A 245 7.20 15.47 2.67
CA TYR A 245 6.67 16.82 2.88
C TYR A 245 6.33 17.06 4.35
N PHE A 246 5.57 16.14 4.96
CA PHE A 246 5.19 16.26 6.37
C PHE A 246 6.42 16.32 7.25
N LYS A 247 7.39 15.43 7.04
CA LYS A 247 8.61 15.34 7.85
C LYS A 247 9.53 16.54 7.63
N ASP A 248 9.69 17.01 6.40
CA ASP A 248 10.50 18.20 6.08
C ASP A 248 9.94 19.46 6.71
N VAL A 249 8.62 19.65 6.66
CA VAL A 249 7.97 20.82 7.28
C VAL A 249 8.08 20.74 8.80
N MET A 250 7.77 19.58 9.38
CA MET A 250 7.74 19.42 10.84
C MET A 250 9.13 19.45 11.47
N GLU A 251 10.15 18.97 10.77
CA GLU A 251 11.52 18.83 11.29
C GLU A 251 12.50 19.80 10.63
N GLN A 252 12.03 20.69 9.75
CA GLN A 252 12.83 21.69 9.03
C GLN A 252 14.02 21.09 8.26
N ARG A 253 13.81 19.92 7.65
CA ARG A 253 14.86 19.21 6.90
C ARG A 253 14.97 19.75 5.48
N LYS A 254 16.16 19.61 4.88
CA LYS A 254 16.35 19.86 3.45
C LYS A 254 15.62 18.79 2.65
N ALA A 255 14.87 19.21 1.64
CA ALA A 255 14.12 18.30 0.78
C ALA A 255 15.03 17.41 -0.06
N ILE A 256 14.63 16.14 -0.16
CA ILE A 256 15.21 15.12 -1.06
C ILE A 256 14.39 14.97 -2.36
N VAL A 257 13.34 15.78 -2.48
CA VAL A 257 12.47 15.90 -3.65
C VAL A 257 12.59 17.33 -4.17
N ASP A 258 12.67 17.55 -5.48
CA ASP A 258 12.71 18.89 -6.06
C ASP A 258 11.36 19.64 -5.91
N ARG A 259 10.25 18.94 -6.09
CA ARG A 259 8.87 19.40 -6.02
C ARG A 259 7.97 18.30 -5.51
N TYR A 260 7.19 18.63 -4.49
CA TYR A 260 6.16 17.75 -3.95
C TYR A 260 4.99 17.67 -4.92
N GLY A 261 4.65 16.45 -5.35
CA GLY A 261 3.50 16.14 -6.22
C GLY A 261 2.23 15.73 -5.49
#